data_AF-A0A8X7UZ14-F1
#
_entry.id   AF-A0A8X7UZ14-F1
#
_cell.length_a   1.000
_cell.length_b   1.000
_cell.length_c   1.000
_cell.angle_alpha   90.00
_cell.angle_beta   90.00
_cell.angle_gamma   90.00
#
_symmetry.space_group_name_H-M   'P 1'
#
loop_
_entity.id
_entity.type
_entity.pdbx_description
1 polymer ?
#
loop_
_entity_poly.entity_id
_entity_poly.type
_entity_poly.pdbx_seq_one_letter_code
_entity_poly.pdbx_strand_id
1 'polypeptide(L)'
;MKLVRFLMKLNNETVELKNGTIVHGVHASCVDVSMNTHLKAVKLTLKGKNPVALDHLRKVPPGGRGRGRGRGRGRGRGGRGGR
;
A
#
# COMPACT_ATOMS: atom_id res chain seq x y z
N MET A 1 -19.03 -3.03 5.85
CA MET A 1 -18.39 -2.26 4.75
C MET A 1 -16.88 -2.20 5.00
N LYS A 2 -16.04 -2.72 4.08
CA LYS A 2 -14.57 -2.69 4.21
C LYS A 2 -14.04 -1.36 3.67
N LEU A 3 -13.34 -0.58 4.50
CA LEU A 3 -12.74 0.74 4.19
C LEU A 3 -12.04 0.82 2.83
N VAL A 4 -11.35 -0.26 2.43
CA VAL A 4 -10.68 -0.36 1.12
C VAL A 4 -11.66 -0.14 -0.04
N ARG A 5 -12.86 -0.76 0.01
CA ARG A 5 -13.89 -0.61 -1.03
C ARG A 5 -14.49 0.80 -1.08
N PHE A 6 -14.42 1.55 0.02
CA PHE A 6 -14.82 2.95 0.05
C PHE A 6 -13.76 3.82 -0.63
N LEU A 7 -12.49 3.61 -0.31
CA LEU A 7 -11.37 4.35 -0.90
C LEU A 7 -11.23 4.12 -2.41
N MET A 8 -11.58 2.91 -2.90
CA MET A 8 -11.65 2.60 -4.34
C MET A 8 -12.71 3.42 -5.11
N LYS A 9 -13.56 4.20 -4.45
CA LYS A 9 -14.61 5.01 -5.09
C LYS A 9 -14.33 6.52 -5.11
N LEU A 10 -13.25 6.99 -4.45
CA LEU A 10 -12.91 8.41 -4.32
C LEU A 10 -12.28 9.04 -5.58
N ASN A 11 -13.07 9.67 -6.45
CA ASN A 11 -12.54 10.27 -7.68
C ASN A 11 -12.33 11.79 -7.54
N ASN A 12 -11.19 12.27 -8.04
CA ASN A 12 -10.76 13.68 -8.03
C ASN A 12 -10.64 14.30 -6.64
N GLU A 13 -10.40 13.46 -5.63
CA GLU A 13 -10.25 13.90 -4.25
C GLU A 13 -8.83 14.41 -3.96
N THR A 14 -8.73 15.19 -2.87
CA THR A 14 -7.44 15.61 -2.30
C THR A 14 -7.06 14.67 -1.16
N VAL A 15 -5.83 14.16 -1.17
CA VAL A 15 -5.32 13.23 -0.15
C VAL A 15 -4.06 13.79 0.48
N GLU A 16 -4.00 13.75 1.81
CA GLU A 16 -2.79 14.07 2.56
C GLU A 16 -1.98 12.80 2.87
N LEU A 17 -0.68 12.85 2.62
CA LEU A 17 0.24 11.77 2.95
C LEU A 17 0.80 11.98 4.37
N LYS A 18 1.24 10.89 5.02
CA LYS A 18 1.79 10.91 6.39
C LYS A 18 2.94 11.91 6.62
N ASN A 19 3.63 12.31 5.57
CA ASN A 19 4.73 13.29 5.63
C ASN A 19 4.25 14.74 5.43
N GLY A 20 2.93 15.01 5.40
CA GLY A 20 2.34 16.32 5.17
C GLY A 20 2.37 16.77 3.70
N THR A 21 2.62 15.86 2.76
CA THR A 21 2.49 16.15 1.32
C THR A 21 1.02 16.07 0.93
N ILE A 22 0.53 17.08 0.22
CA ILE A 22 -0.84 17.14 -0.29
C ILE A 22 -0.84 16.68 -1.74
N VAL A 23 -1.78 15.81 -2.10
CA VAL A 23 -1.94 15.29 -3.46
C VAL A 23 -3.33 15.64 -3.97
N HIS A 24 -3.39 16.39 -5.06
CA HIS A 24 -4.63 16.73 -5.75
C HIS A 24 -4.82 15.90 -7.01
N GLY A 25 -6.08 15.61 -7.35
CA GLY A 25 -6.46 14.91 -8.58
C GLY A 25 -6.35 13.40 -8.47
N VAL A 26 -6.58 12.82 -7.28
CA VAL A 26 -6.49 11.38 -7.08
C VAL A 26 -7.61 10.66 -7.82
N HIS A 27 -7.24 9.77 -8.74
CA HIS A 27 -8.18 8.82 -9.36
C HIS A 27 -8.27 7.55 -8.50
N ALA A 28 -9.45 7.21 -7.95
CA ALA A 28 -9.57 6.11 -6.98
C ALA A 28 -9.57 4.70 -7.55
N SER A 29 -9.71 4.53 -8.87
CA SER A 29 -9.60 3.22 -9.53
C SER A 29 -8.23 2.55 -9.33
N CYS A 30 -7.33 3.24 -8.64
CA CYS A 30 -5.94 2.90 -8.45
C CYS A 30 -5.58 2.41 -7.05
N VAL A 31 -6.57 2.25 -6.15
CA VAL A 31 -6.38 1.67 -4.80
C VAL A 31 -6.58 0.16 -4.85
N ASP A 32 -5.55 -0.62 -4.49
CA ASP A 32 -5.65 -2.08 -4.46
C ASP A 32 -6.07 -2.64 -3.08
N VAL A 33 -6.30 -3.96 -3.01
CA VAL A 33 -6.68 -4.67 -1.76
C VAL A 33 -5.63 -4.52 -0.65
N SER A 34 -4.37 -4.32 -1.04
CA SER A 34 -3.24 -4.12 -0.12
C SER A 34 -3.03 -2.64 0.22
N MET A 35 -3.92 -1.74 -0.20
CA MET A 35 -3.85 -0.29 0.00
C MET A 35 -2.67 0.39 -0.74
N ASN A 36 -2.11 -0.24 -1.77
CA ASN A 36 -1.24 0.50 -2.69
C ASN A 36 -2.09 1.48 -3.50
N THR A 37 -1.51 2.63 -3.84
CA THR A 37 -2.20 3.67 -4.59
C THR A 37 -1.38 4.07 -5.82
N HIS A 38 -2.00 3.99 -7.00
CA HIS A 38 -1.38 4.33 -8.29
C HIS A 38 -1.96 5.62 -8.88
N LEU A 39 -1.40 6.77 -8.54
CA LEU A 39 -1.96 8.04 -8.98
C LEU A 39 -1.46 8.40 -10.39
N LYS A 40 -2.36 8.93 -11.23
CA LYS A 40 -2.03 9.46 -12.56
C LYS A 40 -2.46 10.92 -12.66
N ALA A 41 -1.69 11.73 -13.39
CA ALA A 41 -1.97 13.14 -13.65
C ALA A 41 -2.28 13.94 -12.36
N VAL A 42 -1.39 13.85 -11.38
CA VAL A 42 -1.57 14.46 -10.07
C VAL A 42 -0.75 15.72 -9.89
N LYS A 43 -1.26 16.63 -9.05
CA LYS A 43 -0.52 17.79 -8.58
C LYS A 43 -0.11 17.57 -7.14
N LEU A 44 1.19 17.51 -6.88
CA LEU A 44 1.77 17.29 -5.57
C LEU A 44 2.26 18.60 -4.96
N THR A 45 1.89 18.86 -3.71
CA THR A 45 2.42 19.97 -2.93
C THR A 45 3.17 19.41 -1.73
N LEU A 46 4.50 19.46 -1.79
CA LEU A 46 5.36 19.11 -0.66
C LEU A 46 5.23 20.19 0.42
N LYS A 47 5.34 19.80 1.69
CA LYS A 47 5.24 20.74 2.81
C LYS A 47 6.24 21.89 2.63
N GLY A 48 5.73 23.12 2.53
CA GLY A 48 6.52 24.34 2.36
C GLY A 48 7.17 24.51 0.98
N LYS A 49 6.72 23.80 -0.06
CA LYS A 49 7.22 23.95 -1.43
C LYS A 49 6.10 24.20 -2.42
N ASN A 50 6.47 24.70 -3.59
CA ASN A 50 5.55 24.92 -4.69
C ASN A 50 4.98 23.60 -5.23
N PRO A 51 3.73 23.61 -5.73
CA PRO A 51 3.13 22.44 -6.35
C PRO A 51 3.88 21.97 -7.59
N VAL A 52 3.97 20.66 -7.79
CA VAL A 52 4.61 19.99 -8.92
C VAL A 52 3.61 19.04 -9.56
N ALA A 53 3.44 19.16 -10.89
CA ALA A 53 2.63 18.21 -11.66
C ALA A 53 3.44 16.95 -11.95
N LEU A 54 2.82 15.78 -11.79
CA LEU A 54 3.41 14.49 -12.10
C LEU A 54 2.42 13.62 -12.89
N ASP A 55 2.92 12.94 -13.91
CA ASP A 55 2.11 12.03 -14.71
C ASP A 55 1.78 10.74 -13.95
N HIS A 56 2.71 10.21 -13.14
CA HIS A 56 2.53 8.96 -12.40
C HIS A 56 3.19 9.01 -11.00
N LEU A 57 2.46 8.58 -9.97
CA LEU A 57 2.98 8.38 -8.61
C LEU A 57 2.45 7.07 -8.01
N ARG A 58 3.35 6.19 -7.56
CA ARG A 58 3.00 4.95 -6.87
C ARG A 58 3.34 5.03 -5.39
N LYS A 59 2.37 4.81 -4.52
CA LYS A 59 2.55 4.74 -3.07
C LYS A 59 2.29 3.34 -2.54
N VAL A 60 3.21 2.84 -1.73
CA VAL A 60 3.12 1.55 -1.04
C VAL A 60 2.90 1.82 0.45
N PRO A 61 1.94 1.16 1.12
CA PRO A 61 1.71 1.36 2.54
C PRO A 61 2.87 0.77 3.36
N PRO A 62 3.18 1.35 4.53
CA PRO A 62 4.37 1.01 5.33
C PRO A 62 4.39 -0.40 5.97
N GLY A 63 3.55 -1.34 5.55
CA GLY A 63 3.51 -2.72 6.08
C GLY A 63 3.68 -3.83 5.04
N GLY A 64 3.97 -3.50 3.78
CA GLY A 64 3.95 -4.45 2.66
C GLY A 64 5.18 -5.36 2.51
N ARG A 65 6.19 -5.26 3.39
CA ARG A 65 7.41 -6.10 3.32
C ARG A 65 7.39 -7.13 4.45
N GLY A 66 7.20 -8.39 4.07
CA GLY A 66 7.59 -9.52 4.92
C GLY A 66 6.52 -10.56 5.20
N ARG A 67 5.95 -11.20 4.16
CA ARG A 67 5.52 -12.60 4.34
C ARG A 67 6.74 -13.48 4.19
N GLY A 68 7.55 -13.54 5.26
CA GLY A 68 8.57 -14.56 5.44
C GLY A 68 7.88 -15.92 5.39
N ARG A 69 7.88 -16.55 4.22
CA ARG A 69 7.47 -17.95 4.07
C ARG A 69 8.59 -18.78 4.68
N GLY A 70 8.49 -19.04 5.99
CA GLY A 70 9.24 -20.11 6.63
C GLY A 70 8.85 -21.44 5.99
N ARG A 71 9.56 -21.83 4.93
CA ARG A 71 9.53 -23.17 4.36
C ARG A 71 10.67 -23.94 5.01
N GLY A 72 10.35 -24.70 6.04
CA GLY A 72 11.21 -25.74 6.60
C GLY A 72 10.39 -26.99 6.82
N ARG A 73 10.43 -27.90 5.85
CA ARG A 73 9.81 -29.24 5.88
C ARG A 73 10.83 -30.24 6.44
N GLY A 74 10.34 -31.25 7.18
CA GLY A 74 11.05 -32.51 7.47
C GLY A 74 10.73 -33.00 8.88
N ARG A 75 9.69 -33.82 9.12
CA ARG A 75 9.61 -35.29 8.95
C ARG A 75 10.82 -36.04 9.53
N GLY A 76 10.61 -36.64 10.70
CA GLY A 76 11.40 -37.75 11.23
C GLY A 76 10.57 -38.54 12.24
N ARG A 77 10.03 -39.69 11.81
CA ARG A 77 9.46 -40.73 12.68
C ARG A 77 10.60 -41.62 13.19
N GLY A 78 10.57 -42.02 14.45
CA GLY A 78 11.39 -43.09 15.04
C GLY A 78 11.71 -42.78 16.50
N GLY A 79 11.52 -43.65 17.49
CA GLY A 79 11.09 -45.05 17.51
C GLY A 79 10.77 -45.46 18.95
N ARG A 80 10.09 -46.61 19.10
CA ARG A 80 9.83 -47.30 20.36
C ARG A 80 11.13 -47.61 21.13
N GLY A 81 11.05 -47.58 22.47
CA GLY A 81 11.67 -48.58 23.33
C GLY A 81 12.63 -48.06 24.41
N GLY A 82 12.30 -48.37 25.67
CA GLY A 82 13.32 -48.59 26.71
C GLY A 82 13.10 -47.86 28.05
N ARG A 83 12.25 -48.38 28.93
CA ARG A 83 12.58 -49.15 30.15
C ARG A 83 11.32 -49.39 30.95
#